data_AF-A0A7C1ID70-F1
#
_entry.id   AF-A0A7C1ID70-F1
#
_cell.length_a   1.000
_cell.length_b   1.000
_cell.length_c   1.000
_cell.angle_alpha   90.00
_cell.angle_beta   90.00
_cell.angle_gamma   90.00
#
_symmetry.space_group_name_H-M   'P 1'
#
loop_
_entity.id
_entity.type
_entity.pdbx_description
1 polymer ?
#
loop_
_entity_poly.entity_id
_entity_poly.type
_entity_poly.pdbx_seq_one_letter_code
_entity_poly.pdbx_strand_id
1 'polypeptide(L)' 'MDLSPVKLERIEGNKLYIRDADMLDGTPLLDIKPYSPMFDRFDVSRSGRMDHVKNGRKIADERFQK' A
#
# COMPACT_ATOMS: atom_id res chain seq x y z
N MET A 1 -1.64 -0.31 15.85
CA MET A 1 -1.03 0.50 14.77
C MET A 1 -2.15 0.84 13.83
N ASP A 2 -2.24 2.12 13.45
CA ASP A 2 -3.21 2.57 12.47
C ASP A 2 -2.65 2.40 11.05
N LEU A 3 -3.52 2.30 10.05
CA LEU A 3 -3.18 2.16 8.64
C LEU A 3 -3.99 3.17 7.83
N SER A 4 -3.32 4.18 7.27
CA SER A 4 -3.99 5.21 6.48
C SER A 4 -3.68 5.04 4.99
N PRO A 5 -4.64 4.62 4.15
CA PRO A 5 -4.46 4.69 2.70
C PRO A 5 -4.42 6.15 2.26
N VAL A 6 -3.37 6.52 1.53
CA VAL A 6 -3.14 7.88 1.05
C VAL A 6 -2.95 7.88 -0.46
N LYS A 7 -3.28 9.00 -1.10
CA LYS A 7 -3.04 9.16 -2.53
C LYS A 7 -1.63 9.72 -2.75
N LEU A 8 -0.83 8.98 -3.52
CA LEU A 8 0.51 9.39 -3.93
C LEU A 8 0.42 10.37 -5.10
N GLU A 9 0.92 11.58 -4.92
CA GLU A 9 0.93 12.62 -5.94
C GLU A 9 2.23 12.61 -6.75
N ARG A 10 3.39 12.50 -6.08
CA ARG A 10 4.69 12.39 -6.75
C ARG A 10 5.77 11.80 -5.84
N ILE A 11 6.88 11.41 -6.48
CA ILE A 11 8.09 10.90 -5.84
C ILE A 11 9.26 11.80 -6.24
N GLU A 12 10.04 12.28 -5.26
CA GLU A 12 11.29 13.01 -5.49
C GLU A 12 12.40 12.39 -4.64
N GLY A 13 13.25 11.57 -5.26
CA GLY A 13 14.30 10.85 -4.54
C GLY A 13 13.71 9.96 -3.45
N ASN A 14 14.01 10.27 -2.18
CA ASN A 14 13.52 9.57 -1.00
C ASN A 14 12.27 10.23 -0.37
N LYS A 15 11.67 11.23 -1.01
CA LYS A 15 10.46 11.92 -0.53
C LYS A 15 9.24 11.50 -1.33
N LEU A 16 8.18 11.11 -0.61
CA LEU A 16 6.86 10.87 -1.16
C LEU A 16 5.97 12.04 -0.80
N TYR A 17 5.32 12.62 -1.80
CA TYR A 17 4.31 13.64 -1.58
C TYR A 17 2.94 13.01 -1.71
N ILE A 18 2.19 13.06 -0.63
CA ILE A 18 0.91 12.38 -0.45
C ILE A 18 -0.16 13.38 -0.05
N ARG A 19 -1.42 12.99 -0.22
CA ARG A 19 -2.61 13.73 0.22
C ARG A 19 -3.56 12.80 0.96
N ASP A 20 -4.52 13.40 1.65
CA ASP A 20 -5.57 12.72 2.42
C ASP A 20 -5.03 11.89 3.61
N ALA A 21 -3.86 12.28 4.14
CA ALA A 21 -3.29 11.70 5.35
C ALA A 21 -3.96 12.27 6.61
N ASP A 22 -4.27 11.39 7.57
CA ASP A 22 -4.78 11.74 8.89
C ASP A 22 -3.73 11.45 9.96
N MET A 23 -2.65 12.25 9.97
CA MET A 23 -1.57 12.14 10.94
C MET A 23 -0.97 13.52 11.24
N LEU A 24 -0.43 13.67 12.44
CA LEU A 24 0.27 14.90 12.83
C LEU A 24 1.65 14.98 12.18
N ASP A 25 2.13 16.20 12.00
CA ASP A 25 3.50 16.43 11.54
C ASP A 25 4.52 15.82 12.52
N GLY A 26 5.59 15.26 11.96
CA GLY A 26 6.62 14.53 12.73
C GLY A 26 6.24 13.12 13.20
N THR A 27 5.05 12.61 12.87
CA THR A 27 4.65 11.23 13.20
C THR A 27 5.63 10.22 12.57
N PRO A 28 6.27 9.32 13.35
CA PRO A 28 7.22 8.35 12.80
C PRO A 28 6.55 7.35 11.85
N LEU A 29 7.14 7.19 10.67
CA LEU A 29 6.72 6.20 9.68
C LEU A 29 7.41 4.86 9.93
N LEU A 30 6.62 3.79 9.97
CA LEU A 30 7.12 2.44 10.25
C LEU A 30 7.27 1.58 8.99
N ASP A 31 6.32 1.67 8.06
CA ASP A 31 6.32 0.87 6.84
C ASP A 31 5.47 1.54 5.74
N ILE A 32 5.78 1.24 4.47
CA ILE A 32 5.00 1.66 3.30
C ILE A 32 4.71 0.44 2.44
N LYS A 33 3.45 0.31 2.01
CA LYS A 33 3.05 -0.73 1.07
C LYS A 33 2.24 -0.13 -0.10
N PRO A 34 2.40 -0.65 -1.33
CA PRO A 34 1.47 -0.33 -2.42
C PRO A 34 0.05 -0.69 -2.03
N TYR A 35 -0.91 0.14 -2.44
CA TYR A 35 -2.33 -0.13 -2.21
C TYR A 35 -2.81 -1.31 -3.04
N SER A 36 -3.68 -2.15 -2.47
CA SER A 36 -4.19 -3.36 -3.12
C SER A 36 -5.70 -3.30 -3.37
N PRO A 37 -6.15 -2.99 -4.60
CA PRO A 37 -7.58 -2.91 -4.91
C PRO A 37 -8.29 -4.27 -4.81
N MET A 38 -7.57 -5.39 -4.85
CA MET A 38 -8.18 -6.72 -4.71
C MET A 38 -8.76 -7.02 -3.33
N PHE A 39 -8.31 -6.31 -2.30
CA PHE A 39 -8.67 -6.59 -0.91
C PHE A 39 -9.32 -5.39 -0.22
N ASP A 40 -9.54 -4.30 -0.96
CA ASP A 40 -9.92 -3.02 -0.38
C ASP A 40 -10.70 -2.17 -1.41
N ARG A 41 -11.26 -1.03 -1.00
CA ARG A 41 -12.36 -0.36 -1.72
C ARG A 41 -11.96 0.65 -2.79
N PHE A 42 -10.72 1.14 -2.80
CA PHE A 42 -10.32 2.16 -3.77
C PHE A 42 -9.89 1.51 -5.07
N ASP A 43 -10.53 1.89 -6.17
CA ASP A 43 -10.01 1.55 -7.50
C ASP A 43 -8.79 2.43 -7.78
N VAL A 44 -7.64 1.81 -8.04
CA VAL A 44 -6.37 2.50 -8.24
C VAL A 44 -5.75 2.04 -9.56
N SER A 45 -5.18 2.97 -10.31
CA SER A 45 -4.55 2.66 -11.60
C SER A 45 -3.26 1.85 -11.47
N ARG A 46 -2.68 1.78 -10.27
CA ARG A 46 -1.41 1.11 -9.97
C ARG A 46 -1.43 0.50 -8.58
N SER A 47 -0.98 -0.74 -8.47
CA SER A 47 -0.86 -1.50 -7.23
C SER A 47 0.56 -2.06 -7.02
N GLY A 48 1.54 -1.49 -7.73
CA GLY A 48 2.95 -1.83 -7.54
C GLY A 48 3.28 -3.20 -8.11
N ARG A 49 3.98 -4.05 -7.34
CA ARG A 49 4.39 -5.39 -7.83
C ARG A 49 3.20 -6.26 -8.24
N MET A 50 2.04 -6.01 -7.65
CA MET A 50 0.82 -6.76 -7.93
C MET A 50 0.31 -6.55 -9.36
N ASP A 51 0.63 -5.42 -10.00
CA ASP A 51 0.29 -5.15 -11.40
C ASP A 51 0.88 -6.21 -12.35
N HIS A 52 1.94 -6.91 -11.92
CA HIS A 52 2.63 -7.93 -12.69
C HIS A 52 2.27 -9.37 -12.31
N VAL A 53 1.36 -9.57 -11.35
CA VAL A 53 0.96 -10.91 -10.92
C VAL A 53 -0.37 -11.30 -11.56
N LYS A 54 -0.38 -12.39 -12.33
CA LYS A 54 -1.59 -12.88 -13.01
C LYS A 54 -2.72 -13.16 -11.99
N ASN A 55 -3.94 -12.76 -12.33
CA ASN A 55 -5.15 -13.05 -11.56
C ASN A 55 -5.44 -14.55 -11.60
N GLY A 56 -5.06 -15.25 -10.53
CA GLY A 56 -5.38 -16.64 -10.26
C GLY A 56 -5.61 -16.82 -8.76
N ARG A 57 -6.25 -17.93 -8.36
CA ARG A 57 -6.51 -18.23 -6.94
C ARG A 57 -5.17 -18.35 -6.21
N LYS A 58 -4.85 -17.37 -5.36
CA LYS A 58 -3.62 -17.35 -4.55
C LYS A 58 -3.92 -18.00 -3.20
N ILE A 59 -3.27 -19.12 -2.94
CA ILE A 59 -3.29 -19.78 -1.64
C ILE A 59 -1.99 -19.38 -0.94
N ALA A 60 -2.09 -18.83 0.26
CA ALA A 60 -0.92 -18.59 1.09
C ALA A 60 -0.26 -19.95 1.39
N ASP A 61 1.06 -20.01 1.26
CA ASP A 61 1.82 -21.16 1.71
C ASP A 61 1.79 -21.27 3.24
N GLU A 62 2.22 -22.42 3.76
CA GLU A 62 2.09 -22.75 5.18
C GLU A 62 3.06 -21.99 6.10
N ARG A 63 3.74 -20.95 5.61
CA ARG A 63 4.71 -20.13 6.38
C ARG A 63 4.13 -19.47 7.63
N PHE A 64 2.81 -19.39 7.72
CA PHE A 64 2.08 -18.80 8.85
C PHE A 64 1.22 -19.83 9.60
N GLN A 65 1.23 -21.10 9.19
CA GLN A 65 0.61 -22.18 9.93
C GLN A 65 1.61 -22.71 10.96
N LYS A 66 1.11 -22.97 12.17
CA LYS A 66 1.90 -23.18 13.38
C LYS A 66 1.99 -24.65 13.73
#